data_AF-A0A2D4HD43-F1
#
_entry.id   AF-A0A2D4HD43-F1
#
_cell.length_a   1.000
_cell.length_b   1.000
_cell.length_c   1.000
_cell.angle_alpha   90.00
_cell.angle_beta   90.00
_cell.angle_gamma   90.00
#
_symmetry.space_group_name_H-M   'P 1'
#
loop_
_entity.id
_entity.type
_entity.pdbx_description
1 polymer ?
#
loop_
_entity_poly.entity_id
_entity_poly.type
_entity_poly.pdbx_seq_one_letter_code
_entity_poly.pdbx_strand_id
1 'polypeptide(L)'
;VVTSKLHFHRVDEPIFIQCAAQNLLGAHTQQITLVPYNLPFKVIVISVIVAFVILMVLFLVILIFLWRKKPRYEIRWKVIESVSSDGHEYIYVDPMQLPYDSSWEV
;
A
#
# COMPACT_ATOMS: atom_id res chain seq x y z
N VAL A 1 -58.26 12.85 4.30
CA VAL A 1 -56.82 12.79 3.92
C VAL A 1 -56.65 11.62 2.97
N VAL A 2 -56.13 11.84 1.76
CA VAL A 2 -55.84 10.77 0.79
C VAL A 2 -54.39 10.35 0.96
N THR A 3 -54.12 9.04 1.03
CA THR A 3 -52.76 8.50 1.19
C THR A 3 -52.48 7.46 0.12
N SER A 4 -51.36 7.62 -0.58
CA SER A 4 -50.83 6.64 -1.52
C SER A 4 -49.46 6.17 -1.00
N LYS A 5 -49.23 4.85 -0.95
CA LYS A 5 -48.01 4.25 -0.39
C LYS A 5 -47.36 3.34 -1.43
N LEU A 6 -46.05 3.49 -1.60
CA LEU A 6 -45.23 2.64 -2.45
C LEU A 6 -44.32 1.79 -1.55
N HIS A 7 -44.41 0.47 -1.67
CA HIS A 7 -43.61 -0.48 -0.88
C HIS A 7 -42.48 -1.06 -1.73
N PHE A 8 -41.25 -0.99 -1.19
CA PHE A 8 -40.07 -1.62 -1.80
C PHE A 8 -39.67 -2.83 -0.96
N HIS A 9 -39.58 -4.00 -1.60
CA HIS A 9 -39.09 -5.21 -0.93
C HIS A 9 -37.56 -5.22 -0.82
N ARG A 10 -36.87 -4.67 -1.84
CA ARG A 10 -35.41 -4.64 -1.90
C ARG A 10 -34.96 -3.43 -2.71
N VAL A 11 -33.89 -2.79 -2.25
CA VAL A 11 -33.25 -1.67 -2.91
C VAL A 11 -31.75 -1.98 -2.91
N ASP A 12 -31.25 -2.53 -4.02
CA ASP A 12 -29.84 -2.91 -4.16
C ASP A 12 -29.00 -1.79 -4.80
N GLU A 13 -29.65 -0.87 -5.50
CA GLU A 13 -29.06 0.32 -6.13
C GLU A 13 -29.80 1.59 -5.70
N PRO A 14 -29.18 2.78 -5.77
CA PRO A 14 -29.86 4.05 -5.47
C PRO A 14 -31.02 4.30 -6.44
N ILE A 15 -32.23 4.50 -5.91
CA ILE A 15 -33.43 4.78 -6.71
C ILE A 15 -33.88 6.21 -6.48
N PHE A 16 -34.10 6.94 -7.57
CA PHE A 16 -34.68 8.28 -7.55
C PHE A 16 -36.19 8.19 -7.71
N ILE A 17 -36.93 8.71 -6.73
CA ILE A 17 -38.39 8.64 -6.70
C ILE A 17 -38.95 10.06 -6.64
N GLN A 18 -40.04 10.27 -7.35
CA GLN A 18 -40.82 11.50 -7.27
C GLN A 18 -42.23 11.18 -6.77
N CYS A 19 -42.60 11.78 -5.65
CA CYS A 19 -43.96 11.74 -5.12
C CYS A 19 -44.69 13.01 -5.59
N ALA A 20 -45.77 12.85 -6.35
CA ALA A 20 -46.58 13.95 -6.83
C ALA A 20 -48.01 13.84 -6.28
N ALA A 21 -48.55 14.95 -5.78
CA ALA A 21 -49.94 15.07 -5.36
C ALA A 21 -50.58 16.27 -6.06
N GLN A 22 -51.80 16.11 -6.57
CA GLN A 22 -52.50 17.16 -7.30
C GLN A 22 -53.95 17.25 -6.84
N ASN A 23 -54.45 18.47 -6.67
CA ASN A 23 -55.84 18.77 -6.39
C ASN A 23 -56.29 20.00 -7.21
N LEU A 24 -57.53 20.44 -7.01
CA LEU A 24 -58.10 21.60 -7.70
C LEU A 24 -57.39 22.93 -7.37
N LEU A 25 -56.68 23.01 -6.24
CA LEU A 25 -55.95 24.20 -5.80
C LEU A 25 -54.49 24.23 -6.27
N GLY A 26 -53.91 23.11 -6.69
CA GLY A 26 -52.54 23.04 -7.17
C GLY A 26 -51.93 21.64 -7.17
N ALA A 27 -50.64 21.58 -7.51
CA ALA A 27 -49.83 20.36 -7.49
C ALA A 27 -48.60 20.55 -6.59
N HIS A 28 -48.24 19.49 -5.86
CA HIS A 28 -47.05 19.43 -5.01
C HIS A 28 -46.22 18.20 -5.38
N THR A 29 -44.92 18.39 -5.59
CA THR A 29 -43.99 17.32 -5.93
C THR A 29 -42.81 17.28 -4.97
N GLN A 30 -42.40 16.09 -4.55
CA GLN A 30 -41.23 15.86 -3.70
C GLN A 30 -40.35 14.77 -4.31
N GLN A 31 -39.05 15.04 -4.45
CA GLN A 31 -38.06 14.05 -4.85
C GLN A 31 -37.36 13.46 -3.63
N ILE A 32 -37.15 12.14 -3.65
CA ILE A 32 -36.48 11.39 -2.59
C ILE A 32 -35.56 10.37 -3.25
N THR A 33 -34.33 10.27 -2.77
CA THR A 33 -33.39 9.22 -3.18
C THR A 33 -33.40 8.13 -2.12
N LEU A 34 -33.81 6.92 -2.50
CA LEU A 34 -33.67 5.75 -1.64
C LEU A 34 -32.29 5.15 -1.85
N VAL A 35 -31.54 5.00 -0.75
CA VAL A 35 -30.20 4.43 -0.75
C VAL A 35 -30.25 3.05 -0.09
N PRO A 36 -29.59 2.02 -0.66
CA PRO A 36 -29.49 0.72 -0.04
C PRO A 36 -28.86 0.79 1.36
N TYR A 37 -29.39 0.02 2.32
CA TYR A 37 -28.86 -0.02 3.69
C TYR A 37 -27.39 -0.52 3.74
N ASN A 38 -27.00 -1.34 2.76
CA ASN A 38 -25.67 -1.96 2.66
C ASN A 38 -24.66 -1.11 1.87
N LEU A 39 -25.12 -0.06 1.16
CA LEU A 39 -24.26 0.84 0.40
C LEU A 39 -23.19 1.52 1.27
N PRO A 40 -23.51 2.13 2.42
CA PRO A 40 -22.50 2.77 3.26
C PRO A 40 -21.46 1.77 3.77
N PHE A 41 -21.89 0.55 4.16
CA PHE A 41 -20.97 -0.49 4.58
C PHE A 41 -20.01 -0.91 3.46
N LYS A 42 -20.52 -1.09 2.24
CA LYS A 42 -19.69 -1.42 1.07
C LYS A 42 -18.65 -0.33 0.78
N VAL A 43 -19.06 0.94 0.87
CA VAL A 43 -18.15 2.08 0.67
C VAL A 43 -17.06 2.13 1.75
N ILE A 44 -17.41 1.90 3.01
CA ILE A 44 -16.43 1.87 4.11
C ILE A 44 -15.43 0.74 3.89
N VAL A 45 -15.89 -0.48 3.58
CA VAL A 45 -15.00 -1.63 3.35
C VAL A 45 -14.03 -1.36 2.19
N ILE A 46 -14.53 -0.84 1.06
CA ILE A 46 -13.67 -0.49 -0.08
C ILE A 46 -12.64 0.57 0.33
N SER A 47 -13.06 1.60 1.05
CA SER A 47 -12.16 2.66 1.53
C SER A 47 -11.04 2.11 2.41
N VAL A 48 -11.36 1.18 3.32
CA VAL A 48 -10.39 0.55 4.21
C VAL A 48 -9.39 -0.29 3.41
N ILE A 49 -9.86 -1.10 2.45
CA ILE A 49 -8.99 -1.91 1.59
C ILE A 49 -8.02 -1.03 0.81
N VAL A 50 -8.50 0.06 0.21
CA VAL A 50 -7.66 1.01 -0.54
C VAL A 50 -6.57 1.61 0.35
N ALA A 51 -6.92 2.01 1.58
CA ALA A 51 -5.94 2.55 2.53
C ALA A 51 -4.84 1.52 2.87
N PHE A 52 -5.22 0.25 3.10
CA PHE A 52 -4.25 -0.82 3.36
C PHE A 52 -3.35 -1.10 2.15
N VAL A 53 -3.89 -1.07 0.93
CA VAL A 53 -3.09 -1.26 -0.29
C VAL A 53 -2.03 -0.16 -0.42
N ILE A 54 -2.41 1.11 -0.19
CA ILE A 54 -1.48 2.23 -0.22
C ILE A 54 -0.39 2.05 0.85
N LEU A 55 -0.77 1.69 2.08
CA LEU A 55 0.18 1.44 3.17
C LEU A 55 1.15 0.30 2.83
N MET A 56 0.66 -0.80 2.26
CA MET A 56 1.49 -1.93 1.83
C MET A 56 2.50 -1.52 0.75
N VAL A 57 2.08 -0.74 -0.24
CA VAL A 57 2.99 -0.23 -1.28
C VAL A 57 4.07 0.67 -0.68
N LEU A 58 3.70 1.60 0.21
CA LEU A 58 4.66 2.46 0.90
C LEU A 58 5.67 1.65 1.72
N PHE A 59 5.19 0.65 2.45
CA PHE A 59 6.04 -0.25 3.23
C PHE A 59 7.03 -1.01 2.33
N LEU A 60 6.57 -1.55 1.21
CA LEU A 60 7.44 -2.25 0.24
C LEU A 60 8.51 -1.31 -0.34
N VAL A 61 8.14 -0.08 -0.69
CA VAL A 61 9.11 0.93 -1.18
C VAL A 61 10.17 1.22 -0.13
N ILE A 62 9.78 1.39 1.14
CA ILE A 62 10.70 1.60 2.25
C ILE A 62 11.62 0.39 2.43
N LEU A 63 11.09 -0.83 2.40
CA LEU A 63 11.90 -2.04 2.49
C LEU A 63 12.92 -2.13 1.37
N ILE A 64 12.51 -1.90 0.11
CA ILE A 64 13.41 -1.90 -1.04
C ILE A 64 14.51 -0.85 -0.84
N PHE A 65 14.15 0.35 -0.39
CA PHE A 65 15.12 1.41 -0.12
C PHE A 65 16.13 0.98 0.95
N LEU A 66 15.66 0.42 2.08
CA LEU A 66 16.53 -0.09 3.15
C LEU A 66 17.42 -1.22 2.66
N TRP A 67 16.90 -2.14 1.85
CA TRP A 67 17.67 -3.24 1.27
C TRP A 67 18.74 -2.75 0.31
N ARG A 68 18.43 -1.74 -0.51
CA ARG A 68 19.40 -1.11 -1.43
C ARG A 68 20.46 -0.30 -0.68
N LYS A 69 20.10 0.26 0.47
CA LYS A 69 21.01 1.01 1.35
C LYS A 69 21.81 0.11 2.28
N LYS A 70 21.49 -1.18 2.43
CA LYS A 70 22.25 -2.12 3.25
C LYS A 70 23.67 -2.23 2.68
N PRO A 71 24.70 -1.68 3.35
CA PRO A 71 26.06 -1.79 2.86
C PRO A 71 26.44 -3.26 2.84
N ARG A 72 27.10 -3.70 1.76
CA ARG A 72 27.75 -5.02 1.77
C ARG A 72 28.87 -4.97 2.80
N TYR A 73 28.96 -6.02 3.60
CA TYR A 73 30.07 -6.15 4.53
C TYR A 73 31.35 -6.29 3.72
N GLU A 74 32.29 -5.39 3.95
CA GLU A 74 33.64 -5.43 3.38
C GLU A 74 34.64 -5.41 4.53
N ILE A 75 35.65 -6.27 4.45
CA ILE A 75 36.71 -6.37 5.45
C ILE A 75 37.57 -5.10 5.34
N ARG A 76 37.71 -4.34 6.43
CA ARG A 76 38.45 -3.06 6.45
C ARG A 76 39.96 -3.22 6.63
N TRP A 77 40.40 -4.38 7.11
CA TRP A 77 41.82 -4.69 7.31
C TRP A 77 42.41 -5.17 5.99
N LYS A 78 43.55 -4.60 5.58
CA LYS A 78 44.29 -5.02 4.39
C LYS A 78 45.72 -5.34 4.78
N VAL A 79 46.25 -6.45 4.29
CA VAL A 79 47.64 -6.86 4.50
C VAL A 79 48.45 -6.41 3.28
N ILE A 80 49.60 -5.78 3.54
CA ILE A 80 50.51 -5.30 2.50
C ILE A 80 51.42 -6.45 2.10
N GLU A 81 51.48 -6.75 0.80
CA GLU A 81 52.38 -7.77 0.25
C GLU A 81 53.75 -7.19 -0.05
N SER A 82 53.78 -6.05 -0.73
CA SER A 82 55.00 -5.36 -1.13
C SER A 82 54.78 -3.86 -1.34
N VAL A 83 55.88 -3.12 -1.32
CA VAL A 83 55.93 -1.67 -1.58
C VAL A 83 56.84 -1.45 -2.77
N SER A 84 56.41 -0.65 -3.74
CA SER A 84 57.24 -0.30 -4.89
C SER A 84 58.54 0.37 -4.45
N SER A 85 59.64 0.22 -5.22
CA SER A 85 60.95 0.80 -4.88
C SER A 85 60.94 2.33 -4.76
N ASP A 86 59.93 2.97 -5.33
CA ASP A 86 59.66 4.41 -5.26
C ASP A 86 58.80 4.81 -4.03
N GLY A 87 58.25 3.85 -3.28
CA GLY A 87 57.49 4.08 -2.05
C GLY A 87 56.08 4.64 -2.23
N HIS A 88 55.69 5.03 -3.45
CA HIS A 88 54.39 5.64 -3.74
C HIS A 88 53.25 4.65 -4.02
N GLU A 89 53.54 3.35 -4.13
CA GLU A 89 52.54 2.32 -4.47
C GLU A 89 52.62 1.11 -3.53
N TYR A 90 51.47 0.73 -2.98
CA TYR A 90 51.29 -0.41 -2.08
C TYR A 90 50.47 -1.49 -2.78
N ILE A 91 51.00 -2.72 -2.82
CA ILE A 91 50.28 -3.89 -3.33
C ILE A 91 49.67 -4.64 -2.14
N TYR A 92 48.36 -4.88 -2.19
CA TYR A 92 47.62 -5.57 -1.13
C TYR A 92 47.37 -7.03 -1.50
N VAL A 93 47.43 -7.91 -0.50
CA VAL A 93 47.09 -9.34 -0.68
C VAL A 93 45.59 -9.50 -0.87
N ASP A 94 45.19 -10.29 -1.86
CA ASP A 94 43.81 -10.73 -2.03
C ASP A 94 43.47 -11.83 -1.00
N PRO A 95 42.47 -11.64 -0.11
CA PRO A 95 42.08 -12.62 0.89
C PRO A 95 41.77 -14.01 0.33
N MET A 96 41.30 -14.12 -0.92
CA MET A 96 40.97 -15.41 -1.54
C MET A 96 42.21 -16.27 -1.87
N GLN A 97 43.40 -15.68 -1.84
CA GLN A 97 44.65 -16.41 -2.11
C GLN A 97 45.26 -17.03 -0.84
N LEU A 98 44.78 -16.65 0.36
CA LEU A 98 45.28 -17.23 1.61
C LEU A 98 44.68 -18.61 1.86
N PRO A 99 45.50 -19.60 2.28
CA PRO A 99 45.00 -20.92 2.64
C PRO A 99 44.13 -20.81 3.90
N TYR A 100 42.94 -21.40 3.84
CA TYR A 100 42.06 -21.54 5.00
C TYR A 100 42.44 -22.80 5.78
N ASP A 101 42.58 -22.67 7.09
CA ASP A 101 42.82 -23.79 8.00
C ASP A 101 41.48 -24.21 8.62
N SER A 102 41.06 -25.45 8.36
CA SER A 102 39.78 -25.98 8.84
C SER A 102 39.77 -26.30 10.34
N SER A 103 40.91 -26.25 11.03
CA SER A 103 40.97 -26.42 12.49
C SER A 103 40.27 -25.30 13.27
N TRP A 104 39.92 -24.19 12.60
CA TRP A 104 39.15 -23.07 13.17
C TRP A 104 37.63 -23.30 13.19
N GLU A 105 37.14 -24.38 12.58
CA GLU A 105 35.72 -24.75 12.62
C GLU A 105 35.40 -25.42 13.97
N VAL A 106 34.44 -24.85 14.71
CA VAL A 106 33.99 -25.34 16.04
C VAL A 106 32.75 -26.21 15.90
#